data_AF-A0A6I2UKC9-F1
#
_entry.id   AF-A0A6I2UKC9-F1
#
_cell.length_a   1.000
_cell.length_b   1.000
_cell.length_c   1.000
_cell.angle_alpha   90.00
_cell.angle_beta   90.00
_cell.angle_gamma   90.00
#
_symmetry.space_group_name_H-M   'P 1'
#
loop_
_entity.id
_entity.type
_entity.pdbx_description
1 polymer ?
#
loop_
_entity_poly.entity_id
_entity_poly.type
_entity_poly.pdbx_seq_one_letter_code
_entity_poly.pdbx_strand_id
1 'polypeptide(L)'
;MALVKNIDFHIHGYDDFIERVLPELDVICNETLADPEGHFQIAIMEAVNNAAQYSLAGLTEAAVDIKMSIRDMDIKVSVSSETKEFDVKRFCDEIKALGKDKQWQRKTFGEFKGTRLSGRGIWLMLEACEYLYIDVKDKTVTMCVSYPLPKKLITQNIGVLSERLFLSENGVIF
;
A
#
# COMPACT_ATOMS: atom_id res chain seq x y z
N MET A 1 12.15 -24.61 -11.19
CA MET A 1 11.13 -24.33 -10.17
C MET A 1 11.22 -22.85 -9.88
N ALA A 2 10.13 -22.09 -10.03
CA ALA A 2 10.11 -20.70 -9.63
C ALA A 2 10.35 -20.63 -8.11
N LEU A 3 11.29 -19.79 -7.67
CA LEU A 3 11.59 -19.65 -6.25
C LEU A 3 10.52 -18.73 -5.65
N VAL A 4 9.67 -19.28 -4.80
CA VAL A 4 8.72 -18.48 -4.01
C VAL A 4 9.24 -18.41 -2.58
N LYS A 5 9.65 -17.22 -2.14
CA LYS A 5 10.00 -16.94 -0.75
C LYS A 5 8.82 -16.22 -0.10
N ASN A 6 8.23 -16.83 0.91
CA ASN A 6 7.21 -16.17 1.74
C ASN A 6 7.84 -15.74 3.06
N ILE A 7 7.52 -14.54 3.50
CA ILE A 7 8.02 -13.94 4.74
C ILE A 7 6.81 -13.33 5.44
N ASP A 8 6.64 -13.70 6.71
CA ASP A 8 5.56 -13.21 7.54
C ASP A 8 6.16 -12.48 8.74
N PHE A 9 5.74 -11.23 8.94
CA PHE A 9 6.04 -10.46 10.14
C PHE A 9 4.76 -10.25 10.93
N HIS A 10 4.88 -10.40 12.24
CA HIS A 10 3.84 -10.05 13.18
C HIS A 10 4.42 -9.05 14.17
N ILE A 11 3.83 -7.86 14.23
CA ILE A 11 4.29 -6.76 15.07
C ILE A 11 3.22 -6.34 16.05
N HIS A 12 3.67 -5.77 17.16
CA HIS A 12 2.79 -5.19 18.18
C HIS A 12 3.16 -3.73 18.42
N GLY A 13 2.37 -2.83 17.82
CA GLY A 13 2.62 -1.39 17.82
C GLY A 13 3.48 -0.93 16.65
N TYR A 14 3.34 0.34 16.28
CA TYR A 14 4.08 0.92 15.16
C TYR A 14 5.59 1.07 15.45
N ASP A 15 6.00 1.24 16.69
CA ASP A 15 7.43 1.33 17.03
C ASP A 15 8.15 -0.01 16.78
N ASP A 16 7.47 -1.15 17.04
CA ASP A 16 7.97 -2.49 16.74
C ASP A 16 8.23 -2.69 15.23
N PHE A 17 7.39 -2.10 14.37
CA PHE A 17 7.65 -2.05 12.94
C PHE A 17 8.97 -1.35 12.63
N ILE A 18 9.17 -0.16 13.17
CA ILE A 18 10.33 0.70 12.87
C ILE A 18 11.62 0.04 13.36
N GLU A 19 11.61 -0.57 14.55
CA GLU A 19 12.81 -1.13 15.16
C GLU A 19 13.19 -2.50 14.59
N ARG A 20 12.20 -3.34 14.26
CA ARG A 20 12.46 -4.74 13.90
C ARG A 20 12.23 -5.06 12.43
N VAL A 21 11.11 -4.60 11.86
CA VAL A 21 10.69 -5.04 10.52
C VAL A 21 11.22 -4.13 9.41
N LEU A 22 11.22 -2.81 9.63
CA LEU A 22 11.68 -1.85 8.62
C LEU A 22 13.13 -2.13 8.17
N PRO A 23 14.12 -2.38 9.06
CA PRO A 23 15.48 -2.70 8.61
C PRO A 23 15.56 -3.96 7.74
N GLU A 24 14.73 -4.98 8.02
CA GLU A 24 14.66 -6.19 7.20
C GLU A 24 14.02 -5.92 5.83
N LEU A 25 12.95 -5.12 5.80
CA LEU A 25 12.32 -4.68 4.56
C LEU A 25 13.29 -3.87 3.69
N ASP A 26 14.13 -3.04 4.29
CA ASP A 26 15.13 -2.23 3.57
C ASP A 26 16.12 -3.13 2.84
N VAL A 27 16.63 -4.16 3.52
CA VAL A 27 17.53 -5.14 2.90
C VAL A 27 16.82 -5.85 1.74
N ILE A 28 15.61 -6.36 1.98
CA ILE A 28 14.85 -7.10 0.96
C ILE A 28 14.57 -6.21 -0.27
N CYS A 29 14.05 -4.99 -0.06
CA CYS A 29 13.70 -4.07 -1.15
C CYS A 29 14.94 -3.65 -1.93
N ASN A 30 16.06 -3.37 -1.25
CA ASN A 30 17.32 -2.99 -1.91
C ASN A 30 17.90 -4.14 -2.77
N GLU A 31 17.83 -5.38 -2.29
CA GLU A 31 18.34 -6.56 -3.01
C GLU A 31 17.47 -6.94 -4.22
N THR A 32 16.17 -6.62 -4.19
CA THR A 32 15.21 -7.09 -5.19
C THR A 32 14.77 -6.01 -6.17
N LEU A 33 14.34 -4.84 -5.69
CA LEU A 33 13.62 -3.85 -6.50
C LEU A 33 14.54 -2.89 -7.24
N ALA A 34 15.79 -2.72 -6.81
CA ALA A 34 16.68 -1.67 -7.32
C ALA A 34 16.02 -0.28 -7.29
N ASP A 35 15.36 0.03 -6.16
CA ASP A 35 14.64 1.28 -5.88
C ASP A 35 15.44 2.15 -4.89
N PRO A 36 16.42 2.95 -5.36
CA PRO A 36 17.34 3.69 -4.48
C PRO A 36 16.66 4.80 -3.67
N GLU A 37 15.45 5.19 -4.04
CA GLU A 37 14.67 6.24 -3.37
C GLU A 37 13.68 5.65 -2.35
N GLY A 38 13.56 4.32 -2.27
CA GLY A 38 12.77 3.63 -1.25
C GLY A 38 11.25 3.83 -1.39
N HIS A 39 10.75 4.08 -2.60
CA HIS A 39 9.32 4.30 -2.85
C HIS A 39 8.46 3.13 -2.34
N PHE A 40 8.83 1.89 -2.66
CA PHE A 40 8.02 0.74 -2.25
C PHE A 40 8.10 0.47 -0.74
N GLN A 41 9.25 0.72 -0.13
CA GLN A 41 9.42 0.69 1.32
C GLN A 41 8.53 1.73 2.00
N ILE A 42 8.49 2.98 1.48
CA ILE A 42 7.59 4.04 1.97
C ILE A 42 6.14 3.61 1.83
N ALA A 43 5.75 2.99 0.71
CA ALA A 43 4.39 2.46 0.52
C ALA A 43 4.02 1.41 1.58
N ILE A 44 4.92 0.47 1.90
CA ILE A 44 4.70 -0.51 2.97
C ILE A 44 4.58 0.19 4.34
N MET A 45 5.47 1.14 4.63
CA MET A 45 5.43 1.92 5.86
C MET A 45 4.09 2.67 6.02
N GLU A 46 3.58 3.29 4.96
CA GLU A 46 2.27 3.96 4.98
C GLU A 46 1.11 2.98 5.19
N ALA A 47 1.18 1.77 4.61
CA ALA A 47 0.19 0.72 4.84
C ALA A 47 0.18 0.28 6.31
N VAL A 48 1.35 0.05 6.90
CA VAL A 48 1.51 -0.34 8.31
C VAL A 48 1.07 0.78 9.25
N ASN A 49 1.45 2.03 8.97
CA ASN A 49 1.02 3.19 9.73
C ASN A 49 -0.51 3.32 9.72
N ASN A 50 -1.16 3.17 8.55
CA ASN A 50 -2.63 3.18 8.48
C ASN A 50 -3.25 2.02 9.27
N ALA A 51 -2.71 0.80 9.15
CA ALA A 51 -3.19 -0.35 9.88
C ALA A 51 -3.11 -0.16 11.40
N ALA A 52 -2.03 0.45 11.90
CA ALA A 52 -1.84 0.75 13.32
C ALA A 52 -2.68 1.95 13.79
N GLN A 53 -2.66 3.06 13.04
CA GLN A 53 -3.38 4.30 13.36
C GLN A 53 -4.90 4.10 13.44
N TYR A 54 -5.45 3.25 12.57
CA TYR A 54 -6.89 2.95 12.52
C TYR A 54 -7.28 1.66 13.27
N SER A 55 -6.32 1.01 13.93
CA SER A 55 -6.56 -0.17 14.77
C SER A 55 -7.56 0.15 15.90
N LEU A 56 -8.32 -0.86 16.33
CA LEU A 56 -9.14 -0.78 17.54
C LEU A 56 -8.30 -0.61 18.81
N ALA A 57 -7.08 -1.15 18.84
CA ALA A 57 -6.15 -1.05 19.96
C ALA A 57 -5.37 0.28 19.98
N GLY A 58 -5.36 1.02 18.87
CA GLY A 58 -4.58 2.24 18.70
C GLY A 58 -3.11 1.99 18.30
N LEU A 59 -2.39 3.07 17.98
CA LEU A 59 -1.08 3.02 17.31
C LEU A 59 0.00 2.20 18.05
N THR A 60 0.02 2.24 19.38
CA THR A 60 1.06 1.61 20.20
C THR A 60 0.80 0.14 20.52
N GLU A 61 -0.46 -0.30 20.43
CA GLU A 61 -0.89 -1.64 20.81
C GLU A 61 -1.47 -2.44 19.63
N ALA A 62 -1.42 -1.88 18.42
CA ALA A 62 -1.97 -2.53 17.23
C ALA A 62 -1.20 -3.81 16.90
N ALA A 63 -1.91 -4.94 16.82
CA ALA A 63 -1.39 -6.15 16.20
C ALA A 63 -1.50 -6.00 14.67
N VAL A 64 -0.36 -5.97 13.98
CA VAL A 64 -0.33 -5.86 12.52
C VAL A 64 0.40 -7.06 11.94
N ASP A 65 -0.24 -7.71 10.97
CA ASP A 65 0.36 -8.77 10.17
C ASP A 65 0.84 -8.19 8.83
N ILE A 66 2.08 -8.49 8.47
CA ILE A 66 2.69 -8.13 7.18
C ILE A 66 3.12 -9.42 6.51
N LYS A 67 2.52 -9.73 5.37
CA LYS A 67 2.82 -10.94 4.58
C LYS A 67 3.43 -10.55 3.26
N MET A 68 4.65 -11.00 3.01
CA MET A 68 5.38 -10.75 1.77
C MET A 68 5.58 -12.06 1.01
N SER A 69 5.26 -12.04 -0.29
CA SER A 69 5.53 -13.13 -1.22
C SER A 69 6.42 -12.61 -2.33
N ILE A 70 7.65 -13.11 -2.39
CA ILE A 70 8.65 -12.80 -3.41
C ILE A 70 8.68 -13.96 -4.39
N ARG A 71 8.37 -13.68 -5.65
CA ARG A 71 8.36 -14.62 -6.77
C ARG A 71 9.42 -14.23 -7.77
N ASP A 72 9.63 -14.99 -8.84
CA ASP A 72 10.71 -14.75 -9.81
C ASP A 72 10.77 -13.32 -10.40
N MET A 73 9.64 -12.61 -10.51
CA MET A 73 9.58 -11.28 -11.15
C MET A 73 8.70 -10.27 -10.42
N ASP A 74 8.07 -10.65 -9.31
CA ASP A 74 7.16 -9.78 -8.56
C ASP A 74 7.27 -9.97 -7.05
N ILE A 75 6.96 -8.89 -6.33
CA ILE A 75 6.74 -8.89 -4.89
C ILE A 75 5.29 -8.50 -4.63
N LYS A 76 4.63 -9.29 -3.80
CA LYS A 76 3.33 -8.96 -3.22
C LYS A 76 3.48 -8.76 -1.72
N VAL A 77 2.97 -7.65 -1.20
CA VAL A 77 2.92 -7.36 0.24
C VAL A 77 1.48 -7.11 0.66
N SER A 78 1.01 -7.85 1.65
CA SER A 78 -0.29 -7.67 2.30
C SER A 78 -0.09 -7.19 3.73
N VAL A 79 -0.84 -6.17 4.14
CA VAL A 79 -0.82 -5.60 5.49
C VAL A 79 -2.24 -5.63 6.06
N SER A 80 -2.40 -6.19 7.26
CA SER A 80 -3.69 -6.34 7.92
C SER A 80 -3.61 -6.09 9.42
N SER A 81 -4.69 -5.55 9.98
CA SER A 81 -4.87 -5.30 11.42
C SER A 81 -6.37 -5.28 11.72
N GLU A 82 -6.75 -5.54 12.97
CA GLU A 82 -8.12 -5.32 13.42
C GLU A 82 -8.40 -3.82 13.55
N THR A 83 -9.16 -3.27 12.60
CA THR A 83 -9.38 -1.83 12.44
C THR A 83 -10.84 -1.44 12.60
N LYS A 84 -11.06 -0.14 12.86
CA LYS A 84 -12.39 0.49 12.86
C LYS A 84 -13.13 0.22 11.55
N GLU A 85 -14.46 0.29 11.59
CA GLU A 85 -15.27 0.18 10.38
C GLU A 85 -14.92 1.25 9.33
N PHE A 86 -14.81 0.81 8.08
CA PHE A 86 -14.38 1.62 6.96
C PHE A 86 -15.07 1.14 5.69
N ASP A 87 -15.75 2.06 5.01
CA ASP A 87 -16.42 1.77 3.74
C ASP A 87 -15.41 1.75 2.59
N VAL A 88 -14.82 0.57 2.38
CA VAL A 88 -13.82 0.33 1.33
C VAL A 88 -14.37 0.65 -0.05
N LYS A 89 -15.62 0.23 -0.33
CA LYS A 89 -16.24 0.43 -1.66
C LYS A 89 -16.38 1.90 -1.97
N ARG A 90 -16.98 2.67 -1.04
CA ARG A 90 -17.12 4.11 -1.18
C ARG A 90 -15.76 4.81 -1.33
N PHE A 91 -14.76 4.40 -0.56
CA PHE A 91 -13.43 4.99 -0.66
C PHE A 91 -12.78 4.74 -2.04
N CYS A 92 -12.84 3.51 -2.54
CA CYS A 92 -12.35 3.18 -3.88
C CYS A 92 -13.10 3.97 -4.96
N ASP A 93 -14.42 4.08 -4.84
CA ASP A 93 -15.25 4.87 -5.77
C ASP A 93 -14.88 6.36 -5.74
N GLU A 94 -14.65 6.93 -4.55
CA GLU A 94 -14.24 8.33 -4.38
C GLU A 94 -12.86 8.61 -5.01
N ILE A 95 -11.88 7.70 -4.85
CA ILE A 95 -10.56 7.81 -5.48
C ILE A 95 -10.67 7.66 -7.01
N LYS A 96 -11.42 6.67 -7.50
CA LYS A 96 -11.65 6.46 -8.95
C LYS A 96 -12.39 7.65 -9.58
N ALA A 97 -13.32 8.28 -8.85
CA ALA A 97 -14.02 9.47 -9.30
C ALA A 97 -13.07 10.67 -9.41
N LEU A 98 -12.19 10.87 -8.42
CA LEU A 98 -11.18 11.93 -8.46
C LEU A 98 -10.22 11.77 -9.65
N GLY A 99 -9.83 10.53 -9.96
CA GLY A 99 -9.02 10.19 -11.13
C GLY A 99 -9.66 10.51 -12.48
N LYS A 100 -10.99 10.59 -12.54
CA LYS A 100 -11.77 10.92 -13.75
C LYS A 100 -12.20 12.39 -13.79
N ASP A 101 -11.99 13.14 -12.72
CA ASP A 101 -12.31 14.56 -12.65
C ASP A 101 -11.35 15.33 -13.57
N LYS A 102 -11.89 16.05 -14.56
CA LYS A 102 -11.10 16.83 -15.53
C LYS A 102 -10.21 17.88 -14.86
N GLN A 103 -10.59 18.38 -13.68
CA GLN A 103 -9.80 19.33 -12.91
C GLN A 103 -8.56 18.67 -12.28
N TRP A 104 -8.69 17.43 -11.81
CA TRP A 104 -7.69 16.77 -10.97
C TRP A 104 -6.90 15.67 -11.67
N GLN A 105 -7.46 14.99 -12.66
CA GLN A 105 -6.85 13.82 -13.33
C GLN A 105 -5.43 14.08 -13.88
N ARG A 106 -5.11 15.33 -14.25
CA ARG A 106 -3.80 15.72 -14.79
C ARG A 106 -2.86 16.33 -13.75
N LYS A 107 -3.34 16.55 -12.53
CA LYS A 107 -2.59 17.15 -11.43
C LYS A 107 -1.84 16.10 -10.64
N THR A 108 -0.85 16.58 -9.90
CA THR A 108 -0.13 15.76 -8.92
C THR A 108 -0.94 15.65 -7.63
N PHE A 109 -0.85 14.53 -6.92
CA PHE A 109 -1.52 14.40 -5.62
C PHE A 109 -0.99 15.42 -4.58
N GLY A 110 0.24 15.91 -4.73
CA GLY A 110 0.79 16.98 -3.89
C GLY A 110 0.08 18.33 -4.02
N GLU A 111 -0.60 18.57 -5.15
CA GLU A 111 -1.43 19.77 -5.36
C GLU A 111 -2.82 19.65 -4.71
N PHE A 112 -3.26 18.44 -4.39
CA PHE A 112 -4.60 18.18 -3.88
C PHE A 112 -4.68 18.49 -2.38
N LYS A 113 -5.46 19.51 -2.01
CA LYS A 113 -5.63 19.98 -0.63
C LYS A 113 -7.10 20.10 -0.24
N GLY A 114 -7.43 19.81 1.02
CA GLY A 114 -8.68 20.28 1.64
C GLY A 114 -9.88 19.33 1.63
N THR A 115 -9.70 18.03 1.31
CA THR A 115 -10.78 17.03 1.40
C THR A 115 -10.35 15.81 2.24
N ARG A 116 -11.27 14.89 2.53
CA ARG A 116 -10.96 13.62 3.22
C ARG A 116 -9.91 12.77 2.48
N LEU A 117 -9.80 12.92 1.16
CA LEU A 117 -8.81 12.22 0.33
C LEU A 117 -7.46 12.93 0.25
N SER A 118 -7.27 14.03 0.99
CA SER A 118 -6.00 14.78 1.01
C SER A 118 -4.89 14.11 1.83
N GLY A 119 -5.21 13.01 2.54
CA GLY A 119 -4.19 12.18 3.17
C GLY A 119 -3.23 11.61 2.12
N ARG A 120 -1.92 11.75 2.35
CA ARG A 120 -0.90 11.35 1.36
C ARG A 120 -0.67 9.84 1.31
N GLY A 121 -0.99 9.11 2.38
CA GLY A 121 -0.64 7.68 2.51
C GLY A 121 -1.16 6.80 1.37
N ILE A 122 -2.42 6.95 0.95
CA ILE A 122 -2.95 6.18 -0.19
C ILE A 122 -2.23 6.51 -1.51
N TRP A 123 -1.88 7.77 -1.72
CA TRP A 123 -1.21 8.20 -2.95
C TRP A 123 0.25 7.71 -3.00
N LEU A 124 0.95 7.75 -1.86
CA LEU A 124 2.29 7.19 -1.71
C LEU A 124 2.28 5.67 -1.94
N MET A 125 1.25 4.98 -1.44
CA MET A 125 1.07 3.55 -1.73
C MET A 125 0.87 3.27 -3.23
N LEU A 126 0.01 4.04 -3.91
CA LEU A 126 -0.27 3.87 -5.34
C LEU A 126 0.91 4.28 -6.24
N GLU A 127 1.76 5.21 -5.80
CA GLU A 127 2.95 5.70 -6.52
C GLU A 127 3.96 4.57 -6.76
N ALA A 128 4.09 3.64 -5.80
CA ALA A 128 5.14 2.63 -5.78
C ALA A 128 4.71 1.21 -6.18
N CYS A 129 3.45 1.00 -6.58
CA CYS A 129 2.95 -0.32 -6.98
C CYS A 129 2.26 -0.28 -8.35
N GLU A 130 2.17 -1.45 -9.00
CA GLU A 130 1.44 -1.61 -10.27
C GLU A 130 -0.06 -1.72 -10.02
N TYR A 131 -0.43 -2.36 -8.92
CA TYR A 131 -1.78 -2.34 -8.42
C TYR A 131 -1.79 -2.51 -6.89
N LEU A 132 -2.79 -1.88 -6.29
CA LEU A 132 -3.15 -1.99 -4.90
C LEU A 132 -4.60 -2.45 -4.84
N TYR A 133 -4.91 -3.42 -4.00
CA TYR A 133 -6.29 -3.75 -3.67
C TYR A 133 -6.53 -3.77 -2.17
N ILE A 134 -7.77 -3.43 -1.79
CA ILE A 134 -8.22 -3.47 -0.41
C ILE A 134 -9.32 -4.53 -0.31
N ASP A 135 -9.16 -5.51 0.57
CA ASP A 135 -10.21 -6.48 0.85
C ASP A 135 -11.37 -5.83 1.60
N VAL A 136 -12.60 -5.99 1.09
CA VAL A 136 -13.80 -5.35 1.65
C VAL A 136 -14.12 -5.87 3.05
N LYS A 137 -13.84 -7.15 3.32
CA LYS A 137 -14.22 -7.79 4.57
C LYS A 137 -13.17 -7.55 5.64
N ASP A 138 -11.92 -7.90 5.34
CA ASP A 138 -10.84 -7.92 6.33
C ASP A 138 -10.00 -6.63 6.26
N LYS A 139 -10.34 -5.68 5.37
CA LYS A 139 -9.70 -4.36 5.20
C LYS A 139 -8.19 -4.46 4.95
N THR A 140 -7.75 -5.62 4.47
CA THR A 140 -6.35 -5.91 4.18
C THR A 140 -5.93 -5.14 2.94
N VAL A 141 -4.86 -4.35 3.06
CA VAL A 141 -4.25 -3.66 1.92
C VAL A 141 -3.22 -4.58 1.31
N THR A 142 -3.28 -4.81 0.00
CA THR A 142 -2.28 -5.58 -0.72
C THR A 142 -1.72 -4.79 -1.89
N MET A 143 -0.40 -4.74 -1.98
CA MET A 143 0.35 -4.06 -3.04
C MET A 143 1.19 -5.08 -3.81
N CYS A 144 1.23 -4.92 -5.12
CA CYS A 144 2.04 -5.76 -6.00
C CYS A 144 2.92 -4.90 -6.90
N VAL A 145 4.16 -5.34 -7.07
CA VAL A 145 5.14 -4.65 -7.90
C VAL A 145 6.09 -5.64 -8.56
N SER A 146 6.29 -5.47 -9.87
CA SER A 146 7.33 -6.18 -10.61
C SER A 146 8.72 -5.68 -10.23
N TYR A 147 9.73 -6.56 -10.26
CA TYR A 147 11.12 -6.18 -10.06
C TYR A 147 12.01 -6.56 -11.27
N PRO A 148 13.01 -5.71 -11.64
CA PRO A 148 13.34 -4.42 -11.00
C PRO A 148 12.22 -3.38 -11.17
N LEU A 149 12.12 -2.47 -10.22
CA LEU A 149 11.06 -1.46 -10.14
C LEU A 149 11.05 -0.63 -11.45
N PRO A 150 9.94 -0.64 -12.22
CA PRO A 150 9.91 0.09 -13.47
C PRO A 150 9.96 1.60 -13.22
N LYS A 151 10.96 2.31 -13.77
CA LYS A 151 11.07 3.78 -13.59
C LYS A 151 9.83 4.56 -14.04
N LYS A 152 9.08 4.02 -15.02
CA LYS A 152 7.83 4.62 -15.52
C LYS A 152 6.65 4.39 -14.57
N LEU A 153 6.80 3.51 -13.59
CA LEU A 153 5.78 3.25 -12.57
C LEU A 153 5.66 4.44 -11.62
N ILE A 154 6.77 5.01 -11.19
CA ILE A 154 6.78 6.13 -10.25
C ILE A 154 6.16 7.36 -10.91
N THR A 155 5.05 7.82 -10.34
CA THR A 155 4.31 8.99 -10.81
C THR A 155 3.47 9.57 -9.69
N GLN A 156 3.22 10.88 -9.74
CA GLN A 156 2.31 11.55 -8.82
C GLN A 156 0.97 11.90 -9.47
N ASN A 157 0.77 11.53 -10.74
CA ASN A 157 -0.41 11.89 -11.50
C ASN A 157 -1.67 11.18 -10.96
N ILE A 158 -2.65 11.96 -10.48
CA ILE A 158 -3.86 11.43 -9.83
C ILE A 158 -4.64 10.47 -10.75
N GLY A 159 -4.78 10.80 -12.04
CA GLY A 159 -5.49 9.95 -13.00
C GLY A 159 -4.86 8.57 -13.10
N VAL A 160 -3.55 8.51 -13.35
CA VAL A 160 -2.80 7.24 -13.45
C VAL A 160 -2.83 6.47 -12.13
N LEU A 161 -2.62 7.13 -11.00
CA LEU A 161 -2.61 6.45 -9.70
C LEU A 161 -3.97 5.86 -9.34
N SER A 162 -5.06 6.55 -9.66
CA SER A 162 -6.41 6.06 -9.37
C SER A 162 -6.76 4.75 -10.09
N GLU A 163 -6.16 4.50 -11.26
CA GLU A 163 -6.38 3.28 -12.05
C GLU A 163 -5.69 2.06 -11.44
N ARG A 164 -4.77 2.27 -10.50
CA ARG A 164 -4.06 1.21 -9.78
C ARG A 164 -4.81 0.72 -8.56
N LEU A 165 -5.90 1.40 -8.16
CA LEU A 165 -6.67 1.04 -6.98
C LEU A 165 -7.84 0.11 -7.35
N PHE A 166 -7.87 -1.04 -6.70
CA PHE A 166 -8.89 -2.07 -6.83
C PHE A 166 -9.49 -2.41 -5.48
N LEU A 167 -10.58 -3.15 -5.49
CA LEU A 167 -11.15 -3.77 -4.28
C LEU A 167 -11.17 -5.29 -4.45
N SER A 168 -11.02 -6.02 -3.35
CA SER A 168 -11.23 -7.47 -3.31
C SER A 168 -12.52 -7.79 -2.55
N GLU A 169 -13.37 -8.60 -3.15
CA GLU A 169 -14.56 -9.14 -2.49
C GLU A 169 -14.62 -10.65 -2.74
N ASN A 170 -14.58 -11.45 -1.66
CA ASN A 170 -14.56 -12.91 -1.72
C ASN A 170 -13.44 -13.49 -2.60
N GLY A 171 -12.26 -12.86 -2.58
CA GLY A 171 -11.09 -13.29 -3.34
C GLY A 171 -11.11 -12.90 -4.83
N VAL A 172 -12.08 -12.10 -5.27
CA VAL A 172 -12.15 -11.55 -6.63
C VAL A 172 -11.78 -10.07 -6.60
N ILE A 173 -10.89 -9.63 -7.50
CA ILE A 173 -10.39 -8.25 -7.60
C ILE A 173 -11.16 -7.50 -8.71
N PHE A 174 -11.63 -6.28 -8.41
CA PHE A 174 -12.47 -5.42 -9.28
C PHE A 174 -11.91 -4.00 -9.47
#